data_AF-A0A229RN67-F1
#
_entry.id   AF-A0A229RN67-F1
#
_cell.length_a   1.000
_cell.length_b   1.000
_cell.length_c   1.000
_cell.angle_alpha   90.00
_cell.angle_beta   90.00
_cell.angle_gamma   90.00
#
_symmetry.space_group_name_H-M   'P 1'
#
loop_
_entity.id
_entity.type
_entity.pdbx_description
1 polymer ?
#
loop_
_entity_poly.entity_id
_entity_poly.type
_entity_poly.pdbx_seq_one_letter_code
_entity_poly.pdbx_strand_id
1 'polypeptide(L)'
;MIGWRRILFLDDDHHLDFEQVADAADALRTHRIGAFQAENFPDNSVVRHAERLAGGRPGVAPSIGSAAIRIDPDTTFFPEVYNEDWLFMYDSLISGDHVLPVGEVRQLPYDPFADPARAASEEFGDLLAEGLVRFGQDGKFATEVSEADWDAALEDRANLINNLSSRLRGRNSAALLSLRAANDRLSRISARSLKAYVTAWRNDVEVWRERLGGITSTGSAVGAIRQLGLSAEAHHFGRRLP
;
A
#
# COMPACT_ATOMS: atom_id res chain seq x y z
N MET A 1 -15.84 19.25 2.95
CA MET A 1 -15.89 18.70 1.58
C MET A 1 -17.24 18.03 1.31
N ILE A 2 -17.53 17.61 0.08
CA ILE A 2 -18.83 17.21 -0.52
C ILE A 2 -19.71 16.16 0.19
N GLY A 3 -19.34 15.69 1.38
CA GLY A 3 -20.14 14.79 2.20
C GLY A 3 -20.00 13.32 1.85
N TRP A 4 -19.05 12.93 1.00
CA TRP A 4 -18.72 11.53 0.75
C TRP A 4 -18.18 10.88 2.03
N ARG A 5 -18.76 9.73 2.39
CA ARG A 5 -18.41 8.95 3.58
C ARG A 5 -17.80 7.60 3.27
N ARG A 6 -17.85 7.20 2.00
CA ARG A 6 -17.33 5.93 1.49
C ARG A 6 -16.71 6.20 0.13
N ILE A 7 -15.51 5.69 -0.09
CA ILE A 7 -14.78 5.81 -1.35
C ILE A 7 -14.35 4.39 -1.73
N LEU A 8 -14.46 4.06 -3.01
CA LEU A 8 -13.89 2.84 -3.58
C LEU A 8 -12.61 3.24 -4.34
N PHE A 9 -11.49 2.64 -3.97
CA PHE A 9 -10.26 2.65 -4.75
C PHE A 9 -10.26 1.40 -5.63
N LEU A 10 -9.91 1.60 -6.90
CA LEU A 10 -9.85 0.55 -7.91
C LEU A 10 -8.76 0.92 -8.92
N ASP A 11 -7.72 0.11 -8.98
CA ASP A 11 -6.68 0.22 -9.99
C ASP A 11 -7.22 -0.09 -11.38
N ASP A 12 -6.54 0.42 -12.39
CA ASP A 12 -6.97 0.29 -13.78
C ASP A 12 -6.80 -1.11 -14.37
N ASP A 13 -6.04 -1.98 -13.70
CA ASP A 13 -5.83 -3.39 -14.03
C ASP A 13 -6.67 -4.36 -13.17
N HIS A 14 -7.51 -3.82 -12.27
CA HIS A 14 -8.41 -4.58 -11.43
C HIS A 14 -9.86 -4.55 -11.95
N HIS A 15 -10.54 -5.70 -11.85
CA HIS A 15 -11.92 -5.83 -12.31
C HIS A 15 -12.85 -6.30 -11.19
N LEU A 16 -13.84 -5.47 -10.89
CA LEU A 16 -14.94 -5.79 -9.97
C LEU A 16 -16.28 -5.80 -10.72
N ASP A 17 -17.16 -6.71 -10.31
CA ASP A 17 -18.56 -6.70 -10.67
C ASP A 17 -19.41 -5.92 -9.65
N PHE A 18 -20.71 -5.83 -9.92
CA PHE A 18 -21.63 -5.07 -9.08
C PHE A 18 -21.83 -5.69 -7.69
N GLU A 19 -21.83 -7.02 -7.59
CA GLU A 19 -22.03 -7.73 -6.32
C GLU A 19 -20.85 -7.50 -5.39
N GLN A 20 -19.62 -7.60 -5.93
CA GLN A 20 -18.40 -7.26 -5.22
C GLN A 20 -18.44 -5.83 -4.67
N VAL A 21 -18.82 -4.84 -5.49
CA VAL A 21 -18.93 -3.44 -5.04
C VAL A 21 -19.97 -3.29 -3.92
N ALA A 22 -21.10 -4.01 -3.99
CA ALA A 22 -22.12 -4.00 -2.96
C ALA A 22 -21.60 -4.61 -1.64
N ASP A 23 -20.92 -5.76 -1.71
CA ASP A 23 -20.33 -6.44 -0.54
C ASP A 23 -19.28 -5.57 0.15
N ALA A 24 -18.41 -4.91 -0.63
CA ALA A 24 -17.43 -3.97 -0.11
C ALA A 24 -18.10 -2.76 0.57
N ALA A 25 -19.20 -2.25 0.01
CA ALA A 25 -19.96 -1.15 0.62
C ALA A 25 -20.64 -1.56 1.94
N ASP A 26 -21.14 -2.80 2.02
CA ASP A 26 -21.74 -3.35 3.24
C ASP A 26 -20.71 -3.62 4.34
N ALA A 27 -19.49 -4.06 3.99
CA ALA A 27 -18.38 -4.21 4.92
C ALA A 27 -18.08 -2.90 5.68
N LEU A 28 -18.23 -1.75 5.02
CA LEU A 28 -18.01 -0.42 5.61
C LEU A 28 -19.04 -0.01 6.68
N ARG A 29 -20.06 -0.83 6.93
CA ARG A 29 -21.00 -0.62 8.05
C ARG A 29 -20.37 -0.95 9.40
N THR A 30 -19.47 -1.93 9.43
CA THR A 30 -18.83 -2.43 10.66
C THR A 30 -17.32 -2.26 10.66
N HIS A 31 -16.71 -2.20 9.47
CA HIS A 31 -15.28 -2.01 9.29
C HIS A 31 -14.98 -0.67 8.62
N ARG A 32 -13.72 -0.27 8.67
CA ARG A 32 -13.18 0.96 8.05
C ARG A 32 -12.73 0.68 6.63
N ILE A 33 -12.19 -0.51 6.38
CA ILE A 33 -11.62 -0.92 5.11
C ILE A 33 -12.19 -2.30 4.76
N GLY A 34 -12.79 -2.41 3.58
CA GLY A 34 -13.12 -3.68 2.94
C GLY A 34 -12.21 -3.85 1.74
N ALA A 35 -11.24 -4.76 1.83
CA ALA A 35 -10.20 -4.95 0.81
C ALA A 35 -10.40 -6.27 0.05
N PHE A 36 -10.19 -6.22 -1.26
CA PHE A 36 -10.17 -7.41 -2.11
C PHE A 36 -8.76 -8.00 -2.19
N GLN A 37 -8.69 -9.31 -2.42
CA GLN A 37 -7.43 -10.02 -2.58
C GLN A 37 -7.22 -10.41 -4.04
N ALA A 38 -6.13 -9.96 -4.65
CA ALA A 38 -5.74 -10.40 -5.98
C ALA A 38 -5.02 -11.77 -5.86
N GLU A 39 -5.74 -12.88 -5.92
CA GLU A 39 -5.08 -14.20 -5.83
C GLU A 39 -4.45 -14.64 -7.18
N ASN A 40 -5.13 -14.32 -8.27
CA ASN A 40 -4.70 -14.65 -9.63
C ASN A 40 -3.85 -13.51 -10.19
N PHE A 41 -2.52 -13.65 -10.11
CA PHE A 41 -1.51 -12.59 -10.32
C PHE A 41 -1.48 -11.60 -9.15
N PRO A 42 -1.00 -12.00 -7.97
CA PRO A 42 -1.04 -11.11 -6.81
C PRO A 42 -0.14 -9.91 -7.02
N ASP A 43 -0.68 -8.80 -6.56
CA ASP A 43 -0.02 -7.51 -6.47
C ASP A 43 1.05 -7.53 -5.38
N ASN A 44 2.15 -8.20 -5.72
CA ASN A 44 3.31 -8.40 -4.89
C ASN A 44 4.50 -7.74 -5.61
N SER A 45 5.47 -7.27 -4.83
CA SER A 45 6.72 -6.75 -5.37
C SER A 45 7.48 -7.79 -6.20
N VAL A 46 8.41 -7.31 -7.02
CA VAL A 46 9.23 -8.18 -7.87
C VAL A 46 10.04 -9.20 -7.05
N VAL A 47 10.52 -8.80 -5.86
CA VAL A 47 11.25 -9.72 -4.96
C VAL A 47 10.33 -10.82 -4.43
N ARG A 48 9.08 -10.51 -4.10
CA ARG A 48 8.08 -11.50 -3.67
C ARG A 48 7.68 -12.45 -4.81
N HIS A 49 7.59 -11.98 -6.05
CA HIS A 49 7.45 -12.88 -7.20
C HIS A 49 8.66 -13.80 -7.38
N ALA A 50 9.88 -13.30 -7.18
CA ALA A 50 11.09 -14.13 -7.21
C ALA A 50 11.07 -15.19 -6.09
N GLU A 51 10.56 -14.87 -4.91
CA GLU A 51 10.37 -15.82 -3.81
C GLU A 51 9.43 -16.96 -4.20
N ARG A 52 8.27 -16.62 -4.80
CA ARG A 52 7.33 -17.62 -5.32
C ARG A 52 7.97 -18.49 -6.40
N LEU A 53 8.69 -17.88 -7.34
CA LEU A 53 9.40 -18.59 -8.41
C LEU A 53 10.47 -19.55 -7.85
N ALA A 54 11.11 -19.20 -6.73
CA ALA A 54 12.06 -20.05 -6.06
C ALA A 54 11.40 -21.24 -5.34
N GLY A 55 10.07 -21.27 -5.23
CA GLY A 55 9.28 -22.29 -4.53
C GLY A 55 8.81 -21.86 -3.14
N GLY A 56 8.99 -20.59 -2.77
CA GLY A 56 8.39 -20.02 -1.57
C GLY A 56 6.88 -19.80 -1.70
N ARG A 57 6.24 -19.48 -0.58
CA ARG A 57 4.81 -19.11 -0.53
C ARG A 57 4.67 -17.80 0.23
N PRO A 58 5.14 -16.67 -0.35
CA PRO A 58 4.87 -15.37 0.26
C PRO A 58 3.36 -15.20 0.36
N GLY A 59 2.90 -14.67 1.49
CA GLY A 59 1.49 -14.29 1.66
C GLY A 59 1.06 -13.30 0.56
N VAL A 60 -0.25 -13.23 0.33
CA VAL A 60 -0.84 -12.13 -0.44
C VAL A 60 -1.11 -11.00 0.56
N ALA A 61 -0.48 -9.86 0.29
CA ALA A 61 -0.70 -8.64 1.02
C ALA A 61 -2.17 -8.20 0.92
N PRO A 62 -2.79 -7.66 1.99
CA PRO A 62 -3.94 -6.78 1.81
C PRO A 62 -3.47 -5.58 0.97
N SER A 63 -4.12 -5.32 -0.16
CA SER A 63 -3.85 -4.15 -1.01
C SER A 63 -5.08 -3.25 -1.07
N ILE A 64 -4.87 -1.92 -1.10
CA ILE A 64 -5.96 -0.95 -1.35
C ILE A 64 -6.25 -0.78 -2.84
N GLY A 65 -5.41 -1.35 -3.72
CA GLY A 65 -5.60 -1.34 -5.17
C GLY A 65 -6.97 -1.86 -5.64
N SER A 66 -7.66 -2.58 -4.76
CA SER A 66 -9.12 -2.74 -4.82
C SER A 66 -9.68 -2.75 -3.40
N ALA A 67 -10.14 -1.61 -2.89
CA ALA A 67 -10.72 -1.52 -1.56
C ALA A 67 -11.75 -0.40 -1.40
N ALA A 68 -12.81 -0.70 -0.65
CA ALA A 68 -13.73 0.30 -0.14
C ALA A 68 -13.23 0.83 1.20
N ILE A 69 -13.29 2.15 1.39
CA ILE A 69 -12.81 2.84 2.59
C ILE A 69 -13.90 3.76 3.14
N ARG A 70 -14.16 3.67 4.44
CA ARG A 70 -14.98 4.62 5.19
C ARG A 70 -14.14 5.87 5.51
N ILE A 71 -14.70 7.04 5.20
CA ILE A 71 -14.06 8.33 5.44
C ILE A 71 -14.51 8.86 6.79
N ASP A 72 -13.61 8.80 7.75
CA ASP A 72 -13.77 9.28 9.12
C ASP A 72 -12.84 10.51 9.34
N PRO A 73 -13.06 11.33 10.40
CA PRO A 73 -12.24 12.52 10.64
C PRO A 73 -10.75 12.27 10.85
N ASP A 74 -10.38 11.06 11.26
CA ASP A 74 -9.00 10.62 11.48
C ASP A 74 -8.39 9.91 10.25
N THR A 75 -9.11 9.85 9.12
CA THR A 75 -8.64 9.21 7.88
C THR A 75 -7.35 9.85 7.39
N THR A 76 -6.33 9.01 7.23
CA THR A 76 -4.99 9.39 6.80
C THR A 76 -4.92 9.60 5.28
N PHE A 77 -3.71 9.74 4.75
CA PHE A 77 -3.40 9.90 3.33
C PHE A 77 -2.41 8.81 2.85
N PHE A 78 -2.27 8.69 1.54
CA PHE A 78 -1.29 7.82 0.89
C PHE A 78 0.05 8.59 0.74
N PRO A 79 1.11 8.20 1.45
CA PRO A 79 2.40 8.87 1.32
C PRO A 79 3.09 8.50 -0.01
N GLU A 80 4.03 9.32 -0.47
CA GLU A 80 4.72 9.12 -1.75
C GLU A 80 5.83 8.05 -1.64
N VAL A 81 5.44 6.78 -1.60
CA VAL A 81 6.35 5.62 -1.58
C VAL A 81 5.63 4.39 -2.12
N TYR A 82 6.34 3.41 -2.70
CA TYR A 82 5.73 2.12 -3.04
C TYR A 82 5.15 1.42 -1.79
N ASN A 83 4.06 0.67 -1.94
CA ASN A 83 3.24 0.14 -0.83
C ASN A 83 2.70 1.25 0.10
N GLU A 84 2.34 2.40 -0.46
CA GLU A 84 1.69 3.51 0.23
C GLU A 84 0.39 3.11 0.92
N ASP A 85 -0.28 2.08 0.39
CA ASP A 85 -1.49 1.50 0.91
C ASP A 85 -1.27 0.81 2.27
N TRP A 86 -0.16 0.11 2.45
CA TRP A 86 0.22 -0.46 3.75
C TRP A 86 0.44 0.63 4.79
N LEU A 87 1.04 1.76 4.40
CA LEU A 87 1.23 2.90 5.29
C LEU A 87 -0.12 3.59 5.59
N PHE A 88 -0.99 3.73 4.60
CA PHE A 88 -2.36 4.21 4.81
C PHE A 88 -3.11 3.32 5.82
N MET A 89 -2.97 1.99 5.70
CA MET A 89 -3.62 1.02 6.57
C MET A 89 -2.90 0.79 7.90
N TYR A 90 -1.70 1.35 8.09
CA TYR A 90 -0.80 0.96 9.18
C TYR A 90 -1.48 0.94 10.55
N ASP A 91 -2.13 2.04 10.94
CA ASP A 91 -2.80 2.16 12.25
C ASP A 91 -3.92 1.10 12.40
N SER A 92 -4.64 0.78 11.31
CA SER A 92 -5.65 -0.29 11.28
C SER A 92 -5.04 -1.70 11.32
N LEU A 93 -3.93 -1.93 10.63
CA LEU A 93 -3.23 -3.22 10.62
C LEU A 93 -2.69 -3.57 12.01
N ILE A 94 -2.09 -2.61 12.72
CA ILE A 94 -1.46 -2.87 14.03
C ILE A 94 -2.43 -2.87 15.21
N SER A 95 -3.53 -2.11 15.12
CA SER A 95 -4.54 -2.08 16.19
C SER A 95 -5.43 -3.32 16.21
N GLY A 96 -5.34 -4.16 15.17
CA GLY A 96 -6.22 -5.31 14.97
C GLY A 96 -7.63 -4.91 14.52
N ASP A 97 -7.86 -3.62 14.24
CA ASP A 97 -9.14 -3.06 13.88
C ASP A 97 -9.19 -2.70 12.39
N HIS A 98 -10.17 -3.31 11.70
CA HIS A 98 -10.87 -2.74 10.55
C HIS A 98 -10.33 -2.92 9.11
N VAL A 99 -9.52 -3.94 8.81
CA VAL A 99 -9.38 -4.44 7.42
C VAL A 99 -10.11 -5.77 7.28
N LEU A 100 -11.24 -5.78 6.58
CA LEU A 100 -12.00 -6.99 6.28
C LEU A 100 -11.69 -7.46 4.86
N PRO A 101 -11.26 -8.72 4.66
CA PRO A 101 -11.26 -9.34 3.34
C PRO A 101 -12.71 -9.48 2.85
N VAL A 102 -13.06 -8.83 1.74
CA VAL A 102 -14.44 -8.84 1.19
C VAL A 102 -14.60 -9.75 -0.02
N GLY A 103 -13.51 -10.30 -0.54
CA GLY A 103 -13.52 -11.25 -1.65
C GLY A 103 -12.24 -11.18 -2.46
N GLU A 104 -12.24 -11.88 -3.59
CA GLU A 104 -11.13 -11.85 -4.54
C GLU A 104 -11.38 -10.81 -5.63
N VAL A 105 -10.31 -10.22 -6.18
CA VAL A 105 -10.34 -9.40 -7.39
C VAL A 105 -9.51 -10.04 -8.48
N ARG A 106 -9.94 -9.89 -9.74
CA ARG A 106 -9.14 -10.31 -10.88
C ARG A 106 -8.22 -9.17 -11.31
N GLN A 107 -6.92 -9.38 -11.16
CA GLN A 107 -5.88 -8.55 -11.76
C GLN A 107 -5.57 -9.00 -13.19
N LEU A 108 -5.19 -8.06 -14.06
CA LEU A 108 -4.68 -8.38 -15.38
C LEU A 108 -3.30 -9.09 -15.28
N PRO A 109 -3.04 -10.11 -16.12
CA PRO A 109 -1.72 -10.73 -16.19
C PRO A 109 -0.63 -9.71 -16.55
N TYR A 110 0.48 -9.75 -15.82
CA TYR A 110 1.70 -9.00 -16.15
C TYR A 110 2.95 -9.87 -15.92
N ASP A 111 4.06 -9.48 -16.53
CA ASP A 111 5.37 -10.08 -16.26
C ASP A 111 6.12 -9.26 -15.20
N PRO A 112 6.28 -9.76 -13.96
CA PRO A 112 6.94 -9.03 -12.88
C PRO A 112 8.43 -8.81 -13.15
N PHE A 113 9.05 -9.57 -14.06
CA PHE A 113 10.48 -9.48 -14.37
C PHE A 113 10.76 -8.73 -15.68
N ALA A 114 9.74 -8.11 -16.29
CA ALA A 114 9.88 -7.39 -17.56
C ALA A 114 10.84 -6.19 -17.46
N ASP A 115 10.89 -5.51 -16.30
CA ASP A 115 11.79 -4.39 -16.05
C ASP A 115 12.49 -4.52 -14.69
N PRO A 116 13.82 -4.77 -14.66
CA PRO A 116 14.60 -4.77 -13.44
C PRO A 116 14.57 -3.44 -12.67
N ALA A 117 14.35 -2.31 -13.34
CA ALA A 117 14.26 -1.00 -12.68
C ALA A 117 13.06 -0.92 -11.73
N ARG A 118 11.97 -1.63 -12.03
CA ARG A 118 10.81 -1.77 -11.13
C ARG A 118 11.22 -2.36 -9.77
N ALA A 119 12.02 -3.43 -9.77
CA ALA A 119 12.51 -4.03 -8.53
C ALA A 119 13.35 -3.05 -7.70
N ALA A 120 14.12 -2.17 -8.35
CA ALA A 120 14.87 -1.12 -7.67
C ALA A 120 13.97 0.02 -7.14
N SER A 121 12.88 0.38 -7.82
CA SER A 121 11.96 1.42 -7.34
C SER A 121 11.12 0.97 -6.15
N GLU A 122 10.74 -0.32 -6.13
CA GLU A 122 9.89 -0.90 -5.08
C GLU A 122 10.65 -1.08 -3.74
N GLU A 123 11.95 -1.37 -3.79
CA GLU A 123 12.72 -1.88 -2.63
C GLU A 123 12.64 -1.01 -1.36
N PHE A 124 12.61 0.32 -1.50
CA PHE A 124 12.50 1.19 -0.33
C PHE A 124 11.14 1.10 0.35
N GLY A 125 10.06 1.04 -0.45
CA GLY A 125 8.70 0.89 0.04
C GLY A 125 8.42 -0.49 0.62
N ASP A 126 8.92 -1.54 -0.05
CA ASP A 126 8.89 -2.91 0.45
C ASP A 126 9.49 -3.03 1.85
N LEU A 127 10.70 -2.50 2.03
CA LEU A 127 11.40 -2.57 3.31
C LEU A 127 10.67 -1.79 4.41
N LEU A 128 10.11 -0.61 4.08
CA LEU A 128 9.30 0.17 5.01
C LEU A 128 8.03 -0.58 5.41
N ALA A 129 7.24 -1.02 4.44
CA ALA A 129 5.94 -1.64 4.65
C ALA A 129 6.08 -2.95 5.43
N GLU A 130 6.93 -3.86 4.97
CA GLU A 130 7.17 -5.15 5.62
C GLU A 130 7.79 -4.96 7.01
N GLY A 131 8.77 -4.05 7.12
CA GLY A 131 9.41 -3.73 8.39
C GLY A 131 8.42 -3.20 9.42
N LEU A 132 7.64 -2.18 9.07
CA LEU A 132 6.66 -1.56 9.98
C LEU A 132 5.60 -2.55 10.45
N VAL A 133 5.07 -3.39 9.56
CA VAL A 133 4.09 -4.42 9.94
C VAL A 133 4.72 -5.44 10.88
N ARG A 134 5.92 -5.92 10.59
CA ARG A 134 6.65 -6.84 11.48
C ARG A 134 6.89 -6.23 12.86
N PHE A 135 7.39 -5.00 12.92
CA PHE A 135 7.64 -4.30 14.19
C PHE A 135 6.35 -4.06 14.98
N GLY A 136 5.26 -3.72 14.29
CA GLY A 136 3.94 -3.57 14.90
C GLY A 136 3.41 -4.87 15.50
N GLN A 137 3.60 -6.00 14.82
CA GLN A 137 3.26 -7.33 15.34
C GLN A 137 4.09 -7.71 16.58
N ASP A 138 5.32 -7.21 16.66
CA ASP A 138 6.20 -7.33 17.84
C ASP A 138 5.87 -6.29 18.94
N GLY A 139 4.80 -5.50 18.77
CA GLY A 139 4.33 -4.51 19.74
C GLY A 139 5.08 -3.19 19.75
N LYS A 140 5.89 -2.90 18.72
CA LYS A 140 6.58 -1.60 18.55
C LYS A 140 5.78 -0.69 17.64
N PHE A 141 5.46 0.51 18.11
CA PHE A 141 4.88 1.55 17.26
C PHE A 141 5.92 2.11 16.29
N ALA A 142 5.47 2.64 15.14
CA ALA A 142 6.34 3.15 14.07
C ALA A 142 7.41 4.14 14.57
N THR A 143 7.06 5.01 15.51
CA THR A 143 7.96 6.02 16.09
C THR A 143 8.98 5.47 17.08
N GLU A 144 8.78 4.24 17.56
CA GLU A 144 9.66 3.55 18.52
C GLU A 144 10.73 2.71 17.83
N VAL A 145 10.57 2.45 16.53
CA VAL A 145 11.51 1.65 15.73
C VAL A 145 12.86 2.36 15.66
N SER A 146 13.90 1.70 16.18
CA SER A 146 15.25 2.26 16.27
C SER A 146 16.03 2.09 14.97
N GLU A 147 17.17 2.79 14.81
CA GLU A 147 18.07 2.53 13.68
C GLU A 147 18.61 1.10 13.71
N ALA A 148 18.85 0.52 14.90
CA ALA A 148 19.30 -0.86 15.03
C ALA A 148 18.25 -1.88 14.56
N ASP A 149 16.97 -1.61 14.78
CA ASP A 149 15.87 -2.44 14.26
C ASP A 149 15.85 -2.41 12.72
N TRP A 150 16.06 -1.23 12.13
CA TRP A 150 16.15 -1.07 10.68
C TRP A 150 17.41 -1.70 10.09
N ASP A 151 18.56 -1.63 10.77
CA ASP A 151 19.79 -2.31 10.35
C ASP A 151 19.57 -3.82 10.29
N ALA A 152 18.89 -4.40 11.29
CA ALA A 152 18.52 -5.82 11.26
C ALA A 152 17.56 -6.14 10.11
N ALA A 153 16.57 -5.29 9.83
CA ALA A 153 15.67 -5.47 8.69
C ALA A 153 16.41 -5.41 7.34
N LEU A 154 17.38 -4.50 7.19
CA LEU A 154 18.23 -4.40 6.01
C LEU A 154 19.07 -5.67 5.80
N GLU A 155 19.63 -6.21 6.88
CA GLU A 155 20.40 -7.47 6.85
C GLU A 155 19.50 -8.66 6.46
N ASP A 156 18.33 -8.80 7.09
CA ASP A 156 17.33 -9.81 6.76
C ASP A 156 16.95 -9.76 5.27
N ARG A 157 16.70 -8.55 4.76
CA ARG A 157 16.35 -8.32 3.35
C ARG A 157 17.48 -8.68 2.39
N ALA A 158 18.72 -8.32 2.72
CA ALA A 158 19.89 -8.70 1.92
C ALA A 158 20.08 -10.22 1.89
N ASN A 159 19.90 -10.89 3.03
CA ASN A 159 19.97 -12.34 3.13
C ASN A 159 18.89 -13.03 2.29
N LEU A 160 17.65 -12.51 2.30
CA LEU A 160 16.56 -12.98 1.45
C LEU A 160 16.95 -12.87 -0.04
N ILE A 161 17.34 -11.69 -0.52
CA ILE A 161 17.66 -11.46 -1.93
C ILE A 161 18.83 -12.35 -2.39
N ASN A 162 19.86 -12.51 -1.56
CA ASN A 162 21.00 -13.39 -1.85
C ASN A 162 20.58 -14.87 -1.91
N ASN A 163 19.72 -15.32 -1.00
CA ASN A 163 19.18 -16.69 -1.01
C ASN A 163 18.38 -16.97 -2.29
N LEU A 164 17.48 -16.05 -2.66
CA LEU A 164 16.68 -16.16 -3.88
C LEU A 164 17.56 -16.18 -5.12
N SER A 165 18.57 -15.30 -5.18
CA SER A 165 19.53 -15.25 -6.28
C SER A 165 20.30 -16.57 -6.44
N SER A 166 20.66 -17.22 -5.33
CA SER A 166 21.29 -18.54 -5.34
C SER A 166 20.34 -19.62 -5.88
N ARG A 167 19.09 -19.65 -5.42
CA ARG A 167 18.06 -20.64 -5.81
C ARG A 167 17.59 -20.52 -7.25
N LEU A 168 17.66 -19.32 -7.82
CA LEU A 168 17.23 -19.02 -9.19
C LEU A 168 18.38 -19.02 -10.20
N ARG A 169 19.63 -19.19 -9.75
CA ARG A 169 20.81 -19.24 -10.61
C ARG A 169 20.66 -20.30 -11.70
N GLY A 170 20.83 -19.88 -12.96
CA GLY A 170 20.70 -20.75 -14.12
C GLY A 170 19.26 -21.19 -14.46
N ARG A 171 18.25 -20.75 -13.71
CA ARG A 171 16.84 -21.10 -13.92
C ARG A 171 16.03 -19.97 -14.53
N ASN A 172 16.29 -18.72 -14.12
CA ASN A 172 15.58 -17.56 -14.66
C ASN A 172 16.49 -16.32 -14.64
N SER A 173 16.98 -15.89 -15.82
CA SER A 173 17.88 -14.75 -15.95
C SER A 173 17.20 -13.41 -15.67
N ALA A 174 15.93 -13.25 -16.05
CA ALA A 174 15.17 -12.01 -15.82
C ALA A 174 14.99 -11.76 -14.32
N ALA A 175 14.57 -12.78 -13.56
CA ALA A 175 14.45 -12.68 -12.10
C ALA A 175 15.80 -12.36 -11.43
N LEU A 176 16.91 -12.91 -11.92
CA LEU A 176 18.24 -12.59 -11.39
C LEU A 176 18.66 -11.15 -11.67
N LEU A 177 18.29 -10.59 -12.83
CA LEU A 177 18.54 -9.17 -13.13
C LEU A 177 17.73 -8.27 -12.20
N SER A 178 16.46 -8.59 -11.96
CA SER A 178 15.61 -7.85 -11.02
C SER A 178 16.12 -7.94 -9.58
N LEU A 179 16.49 -9.13 -9.10
CA LEU A 179 17.07 -9.30 -7.76
C LEU A 179 18.39 -8.54 -7.60
N ARG A 180 19.21 -8.48 -8.65
CA ARG A 180 20.42 -7.64 -8.65
C ARG A 180 20.08 -6.16 -8.53
N ALA A 181 19.11 -5.67 -9.29
CA ALA A 181 18.68 -4.28 -9.23
C ALA A 181 18.12 -3.90 -7.85
N ALA A 182 17.31 -4.78 -7.24
CA ALA A 182 16.83 -4.62 -5.87
C ALA A 182 17.99 -4.60 -4.87
N ASN A 183 18.96 -5.52 -4.96
CA ASN A 183 20.13 -5.55 -4.08
C ASN A 183 21.02 -4.29 -4.24
N ASP A 184 21.22 -3.83 -5.46
CA ASP A 184 21.97 -2.60 -5.75
C ASP A 184 21.26 -1.38 -5.14
N ARG A 185 19.92 -1.32 -5.16
CA ARG A 185 19.15 -0.31 -4.45
C ARG A 185 19.29 -0.44 -2.94
N LEU A 186 19.12 -1.65 -2.40
CA LEU A 186 19.20 -1.95 -0.96
C LEU A 186 20.51 -1.45 -0.36
N SER A 187 21.63 -1.62 -1.07
CA SER A 187 22.96 -1.14 -0.64
C SER A 187 23.06 0.38 -0.43
N ARG A 188 22.10 1.15 -0.94
CA ARG A 188 22.03 2.62 -0.83
C ARG A 188 20.98 3.08 0.18
N ILE A 189 20.18 2.18 0.72
CA ILE A 189 19.21 2.46 1.78
C ILE A 189 19.95 2.35 3.11
N SER A 190 19.66 3.28 4.03
CA SER A 190 20.22 3.26 5.39
C SER A 190 19.11 3.23 6.44
N ALA A 191 19.40 2.65 7.60
CA ALA A 191 18.49 2.69 8.75
C ALA A 191 18.08 4.12 9.11
N ARG A 192 19.02 5.07 9.05
CA ARG A 192 18.76 6.49 9.23
C ARG A 192 17.72 7.03 8.25
N SER A 193 17.82 6.70 6.96
CA SER A 193 16.84 7.17 5.96
C SER A 193 15.45 6.59 6.19
N LEU A 194 15.33 5.33 6.60
CA LEU A 194 14.05 4.69 6.91
C LEU A 194 13.40 5.33 8.14
N LYS A 195 14.17 5.48 9.23
CA LYS A 195 13.70 6.15 10.44
C LYS A 195 13.30 7.60 10.19
N ALA A 196 14.11 8.34 9.42
CA ALA A 196 13.81 9.72 9.06
C ALA A 196 12.51 9.82 8.24
N TYR A 197 12.30 8.91 7.28
CA TYR A 197 11.07 8.84 6.51
C TYR A 197 9.86 8.57 7.40
N VAL A 198 9.93 7.55 8.27
CA VAL A 198 8.84 7.22 9.19
C VAL A 198 8.51 8.39 10.12
N THR A 199 9.53 9.07 10.64
CA THR A 199 9.34 10.26 11.49
C THR A 199 8.61 11.37 10.73
N ALA A 200 9.05 11.68 9.51
CA ALA A 200 8.43 12.69 8.66
C ALA A 200 6.97 12.32 8.34
N TRP A 201 6.75 11.08 7.90
CA TRP A 201 5.41 10.57 7.59
C TRP A 201 4.46 10.67 8.78
N ARG A 202 4.88 10.29 10.00
CA ARG A 202 4.01 10.40 11.19
C ARG A 202 3.67 11.86 11.52
N ASN A 203 4.62 12.78 11.38
CA ASN A 203 4.34 14.21 11.54
C ASN A 203 3.36 14.72 10.46
N ASP A 204 3.53 14.29 9.21
CA ASP A 204 2.63 14.66 8.11
C ASP A 204 1.21 14.16 8.36
N VAL A 205 1.03 12.98 8.98
CA VAL A 205 -0.28 12.46 9.39
C VAL A 205 -0.95 13.37 10.43
N GLU A 206 -0.20 13.93 11.37
CA GLU A 206 -0.74 14.88 12.35
C GLU A 206 -1.18 16.18 11.66
N VAL A 207 -0.31 16.77 10.83
CA VAL A 207 -0.62 17.97 10.04
C VAL A 207 -1.83 17.75 9.12
N TRP A 208 -1.92 16.57 8.52
CA TRP A 208 -3.04 16.18 7.67
C TRP A 208 -4.36 16.13 8.44
N ARG A 209 -4.38 15.51 9.62
CA ARG A 209 -5.58 15.43 10.48
C ARG A 209 -6.04 16.82 10.92
N GLU A 210 -5.12 17.69 11.32
CA GLU A 210 -5.42 19.08 11.65
C GLU A 210 -6.03 19.82 10.45
N ARG A 211 -5.45 19.64 9.26
CA ARG A 211 -5.94 20.24 8.02
C ARG A 211 -7.34 19.74 7.68
N LEU A 212 -7.60 18.43 7.76
CA LEU A 212 -8.92 17.85 7.50
C LEU A 212 -9.97 18.41 8.46
N GLY A 213 -9.64 18.56 9.75
CA GLY A 213 -10.52 19.16 10.76
C GLY A 213 -10.93 20.60 10.45
N GLY A 214 -10.09 21.36 9.74
CA GLY A 214 -10.36 22.74 9.32
C GLY A 214 -11.22 22.87 8.05
N ILE A 215 -11.46 21.80 7.30
CA ILE A 215 -12.16 21.89 6.00
C ILE A 215 -13.67 21.81 6.18
N THR A 216 -14.35 22.90 5.83
CA THR A 216 -15.82 22.98 5.83
C THR A 216 -16.47 22.23 4.66
N SER A 217 -17.73 21.82 4.81
CA SER A 217 -18.51 21.25 3.72
C SER A 217 -18.94 22.33 2.72
N THR A 218 -18.70 22.08 1.43
CA THR A 218 -19.08 22.97 0.32
C THR A 218 -20.34 22.51 -0.40
N GLY A 219 -20.82 21.30 -0.10
CA GLY A 219 -22.00 20.69 -0.75
C GLY A 219 -21.85 20.35 -2.24
N SER A 220 -20.72 20.66 -2.88
CA SER A 220 -20.50 20.41 -4.32
C SER A 220 -19.02 20.21 -4.66
N ALA A 221 -18.74 19.36 -5.65
CA ALA A 221 -17.36 19.04 -6.06
C ALA A 221 -16.63 20.31 -6.54
N VAL A 222 -17.30 21.13 -7.34
CA VAL A 222 -16.79 22.43 -7.81
C VAL A 222 -16.47 23.36 -6.64
N GLY A 223 -17.34 23.44 -5.64
CA GLY A 223 -17.09 24.25 -4.44
C GLY A 223 -15.88 23.75 -3.67
N ALA A 224 -15.72 22.42 -3.54
CA ALA A 224 -14.56 21.81 -2.88
C ALA A 224 -13.26 22.10 -3.64
N ILE A 225 -13.22 21.88 -4.96
CA ILE A 225 -12.07 22.18 -5.83
C ILE A 225 -11.64 23.65 -5.68
N ARG A 226 -12.59 24.58 -5.72
CA ARG A 226 -12.31 26.01 -5.55
C ARG A 226 -11.77 26.34 -4.15
N GLN A 227 -12.36 25.76 -3.09
CA GLN A 227 -11.88 25.97 -1.72
C GLN A 227 -10.46 25.45 -1.53
N LEU A 228 -10.11 24.35 -2.20
CA LEU A 228 -8.76 23.77 -2.17
C LEU A 228 -7.76 24.55 -3.04
N GLY A 229 -8.20 25.60 -3.76
CA GLY A 229 -7.34 26.36 -4.67
C GLY A 229 -6.89 25.56 -5.90
N LEU A 230 -7.62 24.49 -6.23
CA LEU A 230 -7.30 23.61 -7.35
C LEU A 230 -8.06 24.06 -8.61
N SER A 231 -7.49 23.75 -9.76
CA SER A 231 -8.16 23.83 -11.07
C SER A 231 -8.46 22.42 -11.54
N ALA A 232 -9.74 22.04 -11.68
CA ALA A 232 -10.13 20.74 -12.20
C ALA A 232 -11.49 20.79 -12.92
N GLU A 233 -11.68 19.87 -13.86
CA GLU A 233 -12.97 19.57 -14.48
C GLU A 233 -13.70 18.53 -13.62
N ALA A 234 -14.95 18.80 -13.25
CA ALA A 234 -15.78 17.87 -12.51
C ALA A 234 -16.97 17.45 -13.39
N HIS A 235 -17.05 16.16 -13.73
CA HIS A 235 -18.18 15.61 -14.46
C HIS A 235 -19.06 14.80 -13.50
N HIS A 236 -20.34 15.19 -13.39
CA HIS A 236 -21.32 14.46 -12.58
C HIS A 236 -22.16 13.56 -13.49
N PHE A 237 -21.89 12.25 -13.46
CA PHE A 237 -22.70 11.26 -14.15
C PHE A 237 -23.59 10.54 -13.12
N GLY A 238 -24.90 10.74 -13.20
CA GLY A 238 -25.88 10.06 -12.35
C GLY A 238 -27.10 10.91 -12.02
N ARG A 239 -28.29 10.32 -12.07
CA ARG A 239 -29.48 10.88 -11.40
C ARG A 239 -29.39 10.49 -9.93
N ARG A 240 -29.73 11.40 -9.00
CA ARG A 240 -30.03 10.99 -7.62
C ARG A 240 -31.09 9.89 -7.69
N LEU A 241 -30.76 8.69 -7.21
CA LEU A 241 -31.80 7.73 -6.87
C LEU A 241 -32.64 8.38 -5.76
N PRO A 242 -33.99 8.29 -5.86
CA PRO A 242 -34.92 8.97 -4.96
C PRO A 242 -34.73 8.56 -3.49
#